data_AF-N1UIE6-F1
#
_entry.id   AF-N1UIE6-F1
#
_cell.length_a   1.000
_cell.length_b   1.000
_cell.length_c   1.000
_cell.angle_alpha   90.00
_cell.angle_beta   90.00
_cell.angle_gamma   90.00
#
_symmetry.space_group_name_H-M   'P 1'
#
loop_
_entity.id
_entity.type
_entity.pdbx_description
1 polymer ?
#
loop_
_entity_poly.entity_id
_entity_poly.type
_entity_poly.pdbx_seq_one_letter_code
_entity_poly.pdbx_strand_id
1 'polypeptide(L)'
;MEPLEDLSGIEENSIVPLDLILPSELFLVPIKSRPVFPGIITPLIVPNGKFAKAVEQSLRGNSFLGLVLLKDEEGEKETSENIYQFGVVAKILKKSTSTRRCGQYSHQYDSSF
;
A
#
# COMPACT_ATOMS: atom_id res chain seq x y z
N MET A 1 -25.98 24.24 3.83
CA MET A 1 -24.60 23.99 4.28
C MET A 1 -24.73 22.99 5.40
N GLU A 2 -24.70 21.70 5.05
CA GLU A 2 -24.89 20.59 5.98
C GLU A 2 -23.64 20.48 6.89
N PRO A 3 -23.79 20.41 8.22
CA PRO A 3 -22.66 20.17 9.11
C PRO A 3 -22.17 18.74 8.91
N LEU A 4 -20.86 18.57 8.73
CA LEU A 4 -20.19 17.27 8.80
C LEU A 4 -20.30 16.78 10.25
N GLU A 5 -21.30 15.97 10.53
CA GLU A 5 -21.47 15.31 11.82
C GLU A 5 -20.41 14.22 12.03
N ASP A 6 -20.01 14.16 13.29
CA ASP A 6 -18.86 13.52 13.88
C ASP A 6 -18.85 11.99 13.65
N LEU A 7 -17.82 11.46 12.98
CA LEU A 7 -17.65 10.01 12.74
C LEU A 7 -17.25 9.24 14.02
N SER A 8 -17.28 9.86 15.19
CA SER A 8 -16.93 9.25 16.48
C SER A 8 -17.98 8.27 17.02
N GLY A 9 -19.18 8.19 16.41
CA GLY A 9 -20.32 7.40 16.90
C GLY A 9 -20.72 6.17 16.08
N ILE A 10 -19.94 5.74 15.09
CA ILE A 10 -20.30 4.58 14.26
C ILE A 10 -20.11 3.30 15.09
N GLU A 11 -21.22 2.71 15.56
CA GLU A 11 -21.22 1.39 16.16
C GLU A 11 -20.63 0.36 15.19
N GLU A 12 -19.78 -0.57 15.67
CA GLU A 12 -19.00 -1.53 14.87
C GLU A 12 -19.84 -2.42 13.92
N ASN A 13 -21.18 -2.43 14.06
CA ASN A 13 -22.10 -3.21 13.23
C ASN A 13 -23.16 -2.36 12.48
N SER A 14 -23.02 -1.04 12.45
CA SER A 14 -23.94 -0.18 11.72
C SER A 14 -23.63 -0.18 10.22
N ILE A 15 -24.65 -0.43 9.39
CA ILE A 15 -24.52 -0.39 7.93
C ILE A 15 -24.50 1.08 7.50
N VAL A 16 -23.32 1.58 7.13
CA VAL A 16 -23.14 2.94 6.64
C VAL A 16 -22.76 2.96 5.16
N PRO A 17 -23.13 4.02 4.41
CA PRO A 17 -22.67 4.21 3.05
C PRO A 17 -21.13 4.24 2.96
N LEU A 18 -20.58 3.59 1.94
CA LEU A 18 -19.13 3.48 1.74
C LEU A 18 -18.45 4.85 1.56
N ASP A 19 -19.15 5.78 0.91
CA ASP A 19 -18.68 7.13 0.60
C ASP A 19 -18.44 7.99 1.85
N LEU A 20 -18.98 7.59 3.01
CA LEU A 20 -18.71 8.27 4.29
C LEU A 20 -17.39 7.81 4.93
N ILE A 21 -16.89 6.63 4.57
CA ILE A 21 -15.68 6.03 5.16
C ILE A 21 -14.48 6.18 4.23
N LEU A 22 -14.68 5.93 2.94
CA LEU A 22 -13.60 5.97 1.95
C LEU A 22 -13.44 7.38 1.38
N PRO A 23 -12.20 7.80 1.08
CA PRO A 23 -11.97 9.05 0.37
C PRO A 23 -12.48 8.97 -1.08
N SER A 24 -12.80 10.14 -1.62
CA SER A 24 -13.18 10.33 -3.02
C SER A 24 -12.05 10.00 -4.01
N GLU A 25 -10.79 10.06 -3.56
CA GLU A 25 -9.63 9.67 -4.36
C GLU A 25 -8.69 8.76 -3.56
N LEU A 26 -8.13 7.76 -4.24
CA LEU A 26 -7.20 6.79 -3.68
C LEU A 26 -5.92 6.72 -4.51
N PHE A 27 -4.78 6.71 -3.83
CA PHE A 27 -3.54 6.31 -4.47
C PHE A 27 -3.58 4.81 -4.78
N LEU A 28 -3.30 4.45 -6.03
CA LEU A 28 -3.19 3.06 -6.46
C LEU A 28 -1.75 2.58 -6.37
N VAL A 29 -1.55 1.47 -5.67
CA VAL A 29 -0.27 0.76 -5.57
C VAL A 29 -0.39 -0.59 -6.28
N PRO A 30 0.32 -0.79 -7.40
CA PRO A 30 0.37 -2.07 -8.07
C PRO A 30 1.18 -3.07 -7.25
N ILE A 31 0.66 -4.29 -7.14
CA ILE A 31 1.31 -5.40 -6.43
C ILE A 31 1.52 -6.59 -7.37
N LYS A 32 2.56 -7.38 -7.08
CA LYS A 32 2.85 -8.67 -7.75
C LYS A 32 2.38 -9.86 -6.91
N SER A 33 2.38 -9.71 -5.58
CA SER A 33 1.95 -10.77 -4.67
C SER A 33 0.46 -11.06 -4.80
N ARG A 34 0.13 -12.33 -5.04
CA ARG A 34 -1.23 -12.86 -5.22
C ARG A 34 -2.01 -12.96 -3.90
N PRO A 35 -3.36 -12.98 -3.99
CA PRO A 35 -4.16 -11.77 -3.82
C PRO A 35 -4.32 -11.35 -2.37
N VAL A 36 -4.39 -10.03 -2.18
CA VAL A 36 -4.91 -9.44 -0.94
C VAL A 36 -6.42 -9.50 -1.02
N PHE A 37 -7.07 -9.98 0.04
CA PHE A 37 -8.52 -10.01 0.15
C PHE A 37 -9.00 -9.01 1.20
N PRO A 38 -10.24 -8.50 1.08
CA PRO A 38 -10.87 -7.77 2.18
C PRO A 38 -10.88 -8.61 3.47
N GLY A 39 -10.70 -7.96 4.61
CA GLY A 39 -10.78 -8.60 5.93
C GLY A 39 -9.50 -9.31 6.41
N ILE A 40 -8.43 -9.37 5.61
CA ILE A 40 -7.12 -9.90 6.04
C ILE A 40 -6.06 -8.82 6.15
N ILE A 41 -5.07 -9.06 7.02
CA ILE A 41 -3.88 -8.21 7.17
C ILE A 41 -2.74 -8.81 6.34
N THR A 42 -2.29 -8.09 5.31
CA THR A 42 -1.19 -8.52 4.45
C THR A 42 0.03 -7.62 4.60
N PRO A 43 1.21 -8.15 4.98
CA PRO A 43 2.44 -7.36 4.97
C PRO A 43 2.90 -7.10 3.53
N LEU A 44 3.22 -5.85 3.20
CA LEU A 44 3.68 -5.45 1.88
C LEU A 44 5.05 -4.75 1.95
N ILE A 45 5.94 -5.11 1.03
CA ILE A 45 7.21 -4.43 0.83
C ILE A 45 7.05 -3.48 -0.35
N VAL A 46 7.14 -2.18 -0.07
CA VAL A 46 7.07 -1.14 -1.10
C VAL A 46 8.49 -0.63 -1.36
N PRO A 47 9.07 -0.83 -2.56
CA PRO A 47 10.38 -0.32 -2.88
C PRO A 47 10.37 1.21 -2.96
N ASN A 48 11.53 1.83 -2.76
CA ASN A 48 11.71 3.27 -2.93
C ASN A 48 11.30 3.69 -4.35
N GLY A 49 10.60 4.82 -4.47
CA GLY A 49 10.14 5.33 -5.76
C GLY A 49 8.78 6.01 -5.68
N LYS A 50 8.07 6.06 -6.81
CA LYS A 50 6.77 6.74 -6.93
C LYS A 50 5.70 6.18 -5.96
N PHE A 51 5.69 4.88 -5.75
CA PHE A 51 4.72 4.23 -4.85
C PHE A 51 5.04 4.44 -3.37
N ALA A 52 6.32 4.54 -2.99
CA ALA A 52 6.69 4.90 -1.61
C ALA A 52 6.17 6.30 -1.26
N LYS A 53 6.26 7.27 -2.19
CA LYS A 53 5.68 8.61 -2.01
C LYS A 53 4.15 8.54 -1.86
N ALA A 54 3.48 7.72 -2.67
CA ALA A 54 2.03 7.52 -2.58
C ALA A 54 1.59 6.96 -1.21
N VAL A 55 2.35 6.00 -0.66
CA VAL A 55 2.15 5.48 0.70
C VAL A 55 2.34 6.59 1.74
N GLU A 56 3.38 7.42 1.61
CA GLU A 56 3.63 8.53 2.52
C GLU A 56 2.56 9.61 2.47
N GLN A 57 2.00 9.92 1.29
CA GLN A 57 0.89 10.85 1.16
C GLN A 57 -0.39 10.27 1.79
N SER A 58 -0.67 9.00 1.55
CA SER A 58 -1.85 8.33 2.11
C SER A 58 -1.82 8.30 3.65
N LEU A 59 -0.64 8.05 4.24
CA LEU A 59 -0.43 8.11 5.69
C LEU A 59 -0.67 9.50 6.31
N ARG A 60 -0.49 10.59 5.54
CA ARG A 60 -0.78 11.95 6.01
C ARG A 60 -2.27 12.27 5.99
N GLY A 61 -3.05 11.54 5.19
CA GLY A 61 -4.50 11.66 5.11
C GLY A 61 -5.21 10.59 5.93
N ASN A 62 -6.13 9.87 5.28
CA ASN A 62 -6.98 8.84 5.88
C ASN A 62 -6.33 7.44 5.99
N SER A 63 -5.08 7.29 5.54
CA SER A 63 -4.35 6.02 5.53
C SER A 63 -4.99 4.89 4.69
N PHE A 64 -5.87 5.21 3.75
CA PHE A 64 -6.38 4.25 2.77
C PHE A 64 -5.55 4.25 1.48
N LEU A 65 -5.43 3.07 0.87
CA LEU A 65 -4.76 2.81 -0.40
C LEU A 65 -5.62 1.88 -1.25
N GLY A 66 -5.59 2.05 -2.56
CA GLY A 66 -6.04 1.02 -3.49
C GLY A 66 -4.90 0.09 -3.86
N LEU A 67 -5.09 -1.21 -3.71
CA LEU A 67 -4.16 -2.24 -4.17
C LEU A 67 -4.72 -2.88 -5.43
N VAL A 68 -3.93 -2.90 -6.50
CA VAL A 68 -4.30 -3.51 -7.78
C VAL A 68 -3.23 -4.48 -8.23
N LEU A 69 -3.61 -5.65 -8.73
CA LEU A 69 -2.65 -6.63 -9.21
C LEU A 69 -2.11 -6.20 -10.59
N LEU A 70 -0.85 -6.50 -10.87
CA LEU A 70 -0.29 -6.38 -12.22
C LEU A 70 -0.71 -7.57 -13.09
N LYS A 71 -1.03 -7.33 -14.36
CA LYS A 71 -1.33 -8.42 -15.32
C LYS A 71 -0.06 -9.16 -15.73
N ASP A 72 0.98 -8.38 -16.01
CA ASP A 72 2.33 -8.83 -16.35
C ASP A 72 3.31 -8.34 -15.28
N GLU A 73 3.98 -9.28 -14.62
CA GLU A 73 4.94 -9.00 -13.55
C GLU A 73 6.34 -8.63 -14.06
N GLU A 74 6.63 -8.89 -15.34
CA GLU A 74 7.94 -8.72 -15.98
C GLU A 74 8.20 -7.27 -16.40
N GLY A 75 7.14 -6.45 -16.45
CA GLY A 75 7.24 -5.00 -16.57
C GLY A 75 7.43 -4.51 -18.00
N GLU A 76 7.01 -5.30 -18.99
CA GLU A 76 7.12 -4.95 -20.41
C GLU A 76 6.15 -3.83 -20.82
N LYS A 77 5.14 -3.57 -19.99
CA LYS A 77 4.06 -2.60 -20.24
C LYS A 77 4.02 -1.47 -19.23
N GLU A 78 3.58 -0.30 -19.69
CA GLU A 78 3.25 0.84 -18.84
C GLU A 78 2.25 0.44 -17.75
N THR A 79 2.47 0.94 -16.53
CA THR A 79 1.70 0.51 -15.34
C THR A 79 0.19 0.73 -15.51
N SER A 80 -0.24 1.80 -16.19
CA SER A 80 -1.65 2.13 -16.39
C SER A 80 -2.43 1.09 -17.20
N GLU A 81 -1.77 0.41 -18.15
CA GLU A 81 -2.38 -0.62 -18.99
C GLU A 81 -2.21 -2.02 -18.39
N ASN A 82 -1.21 -2.16 -17.52
CA ASN A 82 -0.76 -3.40 -16.93
C ASN A 82 -1.39 -3.72 -15.56
N ILE A 83 -2.53 -3.13 -15.24
CA ILE A 83 -3.28 -3.42 -14.00
C ILE A 83 -4.62 -4.08 -14.29
N TYR A 84 -5.11 -4.88 -13.35
CA TYR A 84 -6.49 -5.37 -13.37
C TYR A 84 -7.48 -4.24 -13.05
N GLN A 85 -8.71 -4.40 -13.55
CA GLN A 85 -9.80 -3.42 -13.35
C GLN A 85 -10.30 -3.38 -11.90
N PHE A 86 -10.20 -4.49 -11.19
CA PHE A 86 -10.65 -4.62 -9.81
C PHE A 86 -9.46 -4.82 -8.88
N GLY A 87 -9.60 -4.30 -7.67
CA GLY A 87 -8.58 -4.35 -6.63
C GLY A 87 -9.21 -4.33 -5.25
N VAL A 88 -8.37 -4.12 -4.24
CA VAL A 88 -8.79 -4.08 -2.83
C VAL A 88 -8.39 -2.76 -2.22
N VAL A 89 -9.32 -2.13 -1.50
CA VAL A 89 -9.01 -0.99 -0.66
C VAL A 89 -8.43 -1.50 0.65
N ALA A 90 -7.25 -1.01 1.01
CA ALA A 90 -6.53 -1.40 2.21
C ALA A 90 -6.27 -0.18 3.11
N LYS A 91 -6.34 -0.38 4.42
CA LYS A 91 -5.92 0.62 5.42
C LYS A 91 -4.52 0.31 5.90
N ILE A 92 -3.64 1.30 5.90
CA ILE A 92 -2.28 1.15 6.40
C ILE A 92 -2.33 1.14 7.93
N LEU A 93 -2.07 -0.02 8.52
CA LEU A 93 -2.04 -0.17 9.98
C LEU A 93 -0.70 0.29 10.58
N LYS A 94 0.41 0.04 9.87
CA LYS A 94 1.76 0.37 10.33
C LYS A 94 2.73 0.47 9.15
N LYS A 95 3.63 1.45 9.19
CA LYS A 95 4.82 1.54 8.33
C LYS A 95 6.06 1.12 9.14
N SER A 96 6.95 0.35 8.53
CA SER A 96 8.29 0.11 9.08
C SER A 96 9.32 0.22 7.96
N THR A 97 10.33 1.07 8.16
CA THR A 97 11.38 1.31 7.17
C THR A 97 12.55 0.36 7.41
N SER A 98 12.84 -0.53 6.46
CA SER A 98 14.02 -1.39 6.54
C SER A 98 15.25 -0.62 6.08
N THR A 99 16.01 -0.07 7.03
CA THR A 99 17.33 0.51 6.75
C THR A 99 18.34 -0.63 6.66
N ARG A 100 18.78 -0.98 5.44
CA ARG A 100 19.93 -1.87 5.29
C ARG A 100 21.19 -1.12 5.74
N ARG A 101 21.68 -1.39 6.95
CA ARG A 101 23.08 -1.08 7.29
C ARG A 101 23.96 -2.06 6.51
N CYS A 102 24.39 -1.63 5.32
CA CYS A 102 25.46 -2.31 4.60
C CYS A 102 26.77 -1.99 5.31
N GLY A 103 27.35 -2.98 5.99
CA GLY A 103 28.66 -2.82 6.63
C GLY A 103 28.99 -3.97 7.58
N GLN A 104 30.05 -4.69 7.22
CA GLN A 104 30.87 -5.64 8.00
C GLN A 104 30.78 -7.10 7.55
N TYR A 105 31.21 -7.44 6.33
CA TYR A 105 31.85 -8.74 6.01
C TYR A 105 32.56 -8.62 4.65
N SER A 106 33.67 -7.87 4.59
CA SER A 106 34.56 -7.84 3.42
C SER A 106 35.99 -7.50 3.85
N HIS A 107 36.48 -8.16 4.90
CA HIS A 107 37.88 -8.07 5.34
C HIS A 107 38.48 -9.45 5.69
N GLN A 108 37.98 -10.51 5.07
CA GLN A 108 38.59 -11.83 5.24
C GLN A 108 38.37 -12.64 3.97
N TYR A 109 39.12 -12.34 2.92
CA TYR A 109 39.55 -13.28 1.86
C TYR A 109 40.53 -12.53 0.94
N ASP A 110 41.60 -12.01 1.54
CA ASP A 110 42.89 -11.85 0.87
C ASP A 110 43.91 -12.58 1.75
N SER A 111 44.16 -13.84 1.39
CA SER A 111 45.43 -14.53 1.54
C SER A 111 45.24 -15.99 1.16
N SER A 112 46.01 -16.40 0.16
CA SER A 112 46.44 -17.78 -0.13
C SER A 112 45.54 -18.63 -1.03
N PHE A 113 46.13 -18.90 -2.20
CA PHE A 113 45.83 -19.87 -3.27
C PHE A 113 44.88 -19.44 -4.39
#